data_AF-A0A6I1G1X7-F1
#
_entry.id   AF-A0A6I1G1X7-F1
#
_cell.length_a   1.000
_cell.length_b   1.000
_cell.length_c   1.000
_cell.angle_alpha   90.00
_cell.angle_beta   90.00
_cell.angle_gamma   90.00
#
_symmetry.space_group_name_H-M   'P 1'
#
loop_
_entity.id
_entity.type
_entity.pdbx_description
1 polymer ?
#
loop_
_entity_poly.entity_id
_entity_poly.type
_entity_poly.pdbx_seq_one_letter_code
_entity_poly.pdbx_strand_id
1 'polypeptide(L)'
;MDITFVLEALVVLGAIVMGTRAGGVGVGLWGGLGVFVLVFIFGEAPGAPPAAAMAIILAVVTAAALMQAAGGIDWMVYVAAKVIESRPKQITLIAPLTAFLFSIGAGTSNIIYPLLPVIYDVSYKNGIRPSRPLTVTVVQSGMALAASPVSAAMAAMLTLTDVAPYNLGLTQILAITIPACVIGIVATALLVNRMGKELEEDPVVQAKIASGELAHWQAVAQPAAARIGGGGTDGADAPVDQAPAPESGAAASSGLTYTAQGRNSALTFFFGVIAIVLFGLFPDLRPAFAGEDGQPVPIDMTTTIVMVMFVIGVLILFIGRPDVKTVPDMSVFKAGMISAIALFGIAWLTATFIAAHEAFIVETIGAWVTDWKFLFALAVFLVAALTTSQSTATRTIVPIGLAAGLAPGVVTGMWAGALGGVYTLPANGTQIAAANFDLSGTTKLGSKLFDHSFFVPMLIMSVITIAVGALIGGVFF
;
A
#
# COMPACT_ATOMS: atom_id res chain seq x y z
N MET A 1 -13.62 35.93 4.31
CA MET A 1 -13.99 34.64 3.69
C MET A 1 -15.35 34.81 3.07
N ASP A 2 -15.43 34.75 1.74
CA ASP A 2 -16.69 34.95 1.00
C ASP A 2 -17.66 33.78 1.24
N ILE A 3 -18.97 34.05 1.27
CA ILE A 3 -20.01 33.02 1.42
C ILE A 3 -19.92 32.00 0.28
N THR A 4 -19.63 32.47 -0.92
CA THR A 4 -19.43 31.67 -2.13
C THR A 4 -18.35 30.60 -1.91
N PHE A 5 -17.16 31.02 -1.45
CA PHE A 5 -16.07 30.11 -1.10
C PHE A 5 -16.49 29.03 -0.09
N VAL A 6 -17.23 29.41 0.95
CA VAL A 6 -17.68 28.44 1.97
C VAL A 6 -18.64 27.43 1.37
N LEU A 7 -19.58 27.87 0.54
CA LEU A 7 -20.54 26.98 -0.11
C LEU A 7 -19.84 26.01 -1.07
N GLU A 8 -18.87 26.48 -1.85
CA GLU A 8 -18.07 25.62 -2.73
C GLU A 8 -17.19 24.64 -1.96
N ALA A 9 -16.56 25.08 -0.87
CA ALA A 9 -15.81 24.19 0.01
C ALA A 9 -16.74 23.12 0.61
N LEU A 10 -17.98 23.46 0.96
CA LEU A 10 -18.99 22.50 1.41
C LEU A 10 -19.41 21.53 0.29
N VAL A 11 -19.46 21.97 -0.96
CA VAL A 11 -19.68 21.07 -2.11
C VAL A 11 -18.52 20.08 -2.24
N VAL A 12 -17.27 20.56 -2.20
CA VAL A 12 -16.08 19.71 -2.29
C VAL A 12 -16.05 18.70 -1.15
N LEU A 13 -16.17 19.17 0.10
CA LEU A 13 -16.19 18.31 1.28
C LEU A 13 -17.38 17.35 1.27
N GLY A 14 -18.56 17.82 0.86
CA GLY A 14 -19.77 17.02 0.73
C GLY A 14 -19.61 15.91 -0.32
N ALA A 15 -19.07 16.22 -1.49
CA ALA A 15 -18.77 15.25 -2.54
C ALA A 15 -17.72 14.22 -2.08
N ILE A 16 -16.68 14.65 -1.35
CA ILE A 16 -15.69 13.72 -0.77
C ILE A 16 -16.37 12.81 0.25
N VAL A 17 -17.13 13.34 1.22
CA VAL A 17 -17.79 12.55 2.27
C VAL A 17 -18.83 11.59 1.69
N MET A 18 -19.63 12.03 0.72
CA MET A 18 -20.61 11.15 0.07
C MET A 18 -19.93 10.12 -0.82
N GLY A 19 -18.86 10.51 -1.51
CA GLY A 19 -18.00 9.62 -2.29
C GLY A 19 -17.41 8.50 -1.43
N THR A 20 -16.84 8.84 -0.27
CA THR A 20 -16.25 7.86 0.64
C THR A 20 -17.28 6.93 1.24
N ARG A 21 -18.49 7.43 1.57
CA ARG A 21 -19.62 6.60 2.01
C ARG A 21 -20.10 5.62 0.94
N ALA A 22 -20.11 6.04 -0.32
CA ALA A 22 -20.45 5.17 -1.44
C ALA A 22 -19.36 4.12 -1.72
N GLY A 23 -18.10 4.48 -1.46
CA GLY A 23 -16.95 3.59 -1.58
C GLY A 23 -16.57 3.27 -3.04
N GLY A 24 -15.33 2.81 -3.23
CA GLY A 24 -14.82 2.35 -4.52
C GLY A 24 -15.06 3.34 -5.68
N VAL A 25 -15.76 2.89 -6.72
CA VAL A 25 -16.09 3.69 -7.91
C VAL A 25 -16.96 4.91 -7.58
N GLY A 26 -17.78 4.82 -6.52
CA GLY A 26 -18.67 5.90 -6.08
C GLY A 26 -17.91 7.18 -5.71
N VAL A 27 -16.69 7.06 -5.19
CA VAL A 27 -15.81 8.19 -4.90
C VAL A 27 -15.57 9.04 -6.15
N GLY A 28 -15.37 8.40 -7.31
CA GLY A 28 -15.13 9.08 -8.58
C GLY A 28 -16.40 9.74 -9.13
N LEU A 29 -17.54 9.06 -9.02
CA LEU A 29 -18.83 9.59 -9.47
C LEU A 29 -19.21 10.85 -8.71
N TRP A 30 -19.05 10.84 -7.37
CA TRP A 30 -19.30 12.03 -6.55
C TRP A 30 -18.32 13.16 -6.85
N GLY A 31 -17.06 12.86 -7.17
CA GLY A 31 -16.11 13.86 -7.66
C GLY A 31 -16.60 14.54 -8.94
N GLY A 32 -17.05 13.77 -9.93
CA GLY A 32 -17.62 14.32 -11.18
C GLY A 32 -18.89 15.15 -10.95
N LEU A 33 -19.78 14.72 -10.04
CA LEU A 33 -20.93 15.51 -9.63
C LEU A 33 -20.52 16.82 -8.95
N GLY A 34 -19.49 16.79 -8.10
CA GLY A 34 -18.93 17.99 -7.49
C GLY A 34 -18.43 18.99 -8.53
N VAL A 35 -17.69 18.52 -9.55
CA VAL A 35 -17.22 19.36 -10.67
C VAL A 35 -18.42 19.98 -11.38
N PHE A 36 -19.44 19.17 -11.67
CA PHE A 36 -20.66 19.67 -12.30
C PHE A 36 -21.31 20.79 -11.49
N VAL A 37 -21.41 20.64 -10.17
CA VAL A 37 -21.96 21.68 -9.28
C VAL A 37 -21.09 22.94 -9.30
N LEU A 38 -19.77 22.83 -9.15
CA LEU A 38 -18.89 24.01 -9.19
C LEU A 38 -18.99 24.76 -10.53
N VAL A 39 -18.98 24.05 -11.65
CA VAL A 39 -19.01 24.68 -12.98
C VAL A 39 -20.38 25.25 -13.32
N PHE A 40 -21.45 24.46 -13.16
CA PHE A 40 -22.79 24.85 -13.65
C PHE A 40 -23.61 25.65 -12.64
N ILE A 41 -23.33 25.53 -11.34
CA ILE A 41 -24.07 26.28 -10.29
C ILE A 41 -23.27 27.48 -9.82
N PHE A 42 -21.96 27.32 -9.56
CA PHE A 42 -21.10 28.41 -9.09
C PHE A 42 -20.41 29.19 -10.21
N GLY A 43 -20.38 28.66 -11.44
CA GLY A 43 -19.83 29.35 -12.60
C GLY A 43 -18.31 29.26 -12.72
N GLU A 44 -17.68 28.35 -11.98
CA GLU A 44 -16.23 28.18 -11.99
C GLU A 44 -15.73 27.56 -13.29
N ALA A 45 -14.51 27.94 -13.69
CA ALA A 45 -13.86 27.32 -14.83
C ALA A 45 -13.47 25.86 -14.49
N PRO A 46 -13.76 24.87 -15.35
CA PRO A 46 -13.38 23.49 -15.07
C PRO A 46 -11.86 23.35 -15.02
N GLY A 47 -11.35 22.71 -13.97
CA GLY A 47 -9.95 22.33 -13.88
C GLY A 47 -9.59 21.22 -14.88
N ALA A 48 -8.30 20.92 -15.01
CA ALA A 48 -7.83 19.85 -15.90
C ALA A 48 -8.12 18.45 -15.29
N PRO A 49 -8.75 17.53 -16.03
CA PRO A 49 -8.89 16.15 -15.57
C PRO A 49 -7.53 15.43 -15.58
N PRO A 50 -7.32 14.41 -14.72
CA PRO A 50 -6.02 13.78 -14.52
C PRO A 50 -5.69 12.71 -15.59
N ALA A 51 -5.73 13.08 -16.87
CA ALA A 51 -5.57 12.15 -18.00
C ALA A 51 -4.23 11.39 -17.97
N ALA A 52 -3.13 12.09 -17.64
CA ALA A 52 -1.79 11.50 -17.50
C ALA A 52 -1.76 10.36 -16.46
N ALA A 53 -2.34 10.59 -15.28
CA ALA A 53 -2.42 9.56 -14.25
C ALA A 53 -3.28 8.36 -14.68
N MET A 54 -4.37 8.60 -15.41
CA MET A 54 -5.20 7.51 -15.95
C MET A 54 -4.42 6.64 -16.92
N ALA A 55 -3.61 7.24 -17.79
CA ALA A 55 -2.77 6.49 -18.72
C ALA A 55 -1.76 5.59 -17.98
N ILE A 56 -1.09 6.11 -16.94
CA ILE A 56 -0.18 5.32 -16.10
C ILE A 56 -0.93 4.14 -15.47
N ILE A 57 -2.07 4.40 -14.83
CA ILE A 57 -2.83 3.36 -14.13
C ILE A 57 -3.29 2.29 -15.11
N LEU A 58 -3.84 2.66 -16.27
CA LEU A 58 -4.25 1.70 -17.28
C LEU A 58 -3.09 0.80 -17.73
N ALA A 59 -1.93 1.38 -18.04
CA ALA A 59 -0.77 0.61 -18.49
C ALA A 59 -0.23 -0.32 -17.40
N VAL A 60 -0.01 0.21 -16.20
CA VAL A 60 0.55 -0.54 -15.06
C VAL A 60 -0.40 -1.63 -14.59
N VAL A 61 -1.68 -1.30 -14.36
CA VAL A 61 -2.68 -2.25 -13.85
C VAL A 61 -2.91 -3.38 -14.84
N THR A 62 -2.92 -3.08 -16.15
CA THR A 62 -3.03 -4.11 -17.18
C THR A 62 -1.83 -5.05 -17.17
N ALA A 63 -0.60 -4.52 -17.12
CA ALA A 63 0.62 -5.34 -17.05
C ALA A 63 0.67 -6.19 -15.76
N ALA A 64 0.31 -5.62 -14.62
CA ALA A 64 0.28 -6.32 -13.34
C ALA A 64 -0.82 -7.39 -13.30
N ALA A 65 -1.97 -7.14 -13.90
CA ALA A 65 -3.06 -8.10 -14.01
C ALA A 65 -2.70 -9.25 -14.98
N LEU A 66 -1.97 -8.98 -16.06
CA LEU A 66 -1.40 -10.02 -16.93
C LEU A 66 -0.40 -10.91 -16.17
N MET A 67 0.49 -10.30 -15.38
CA MET A 67 1.40 -11.04 -14.49
C MET A 67 0.61 -11.90 -13.50
N GLN A 68 -0.45 -11.36 -12.89
CA GLN A 68 -1.29 -12.11 -11.96
C GLN A 68 -1.99 -13.28 -12.65
N ALA A 69 -2.59 -13.06 -13.83
CA ALA A 69 -3.26 -14.09 -14.61
C ALA A 69 -2.31 -15.20 -15.07
N ALA A 70 -1.01 -14.94 -15.16
CA ALA A 70 0.02 -15.93 -15.47
C ALA A 70 0.50 -16.73 -14.24
N GLY A 71 -0.01 -16.45 -13.03
CA GLY A 71 0.43 -17.08 -11.78
C GLY A 71 1.67 -16.41 -11.15
N GLY A 72 1.98 -15.16 -11.51
CA GLY A 72 3.15 -14.46 -10.98
C GLY A 72 3.09 -14.19 -9.48
N ILE A 73 1.89 -13.96 -8.96
CA ILE A 73 1.66 -13.74 -7.53
C ILE A 73 2.00 -14.99 -6.71
N ASP A 74 1.70 -16.19 -7.20
CA ASP A 74 1.98 -17.43 -6.47
C ASP A 74 3.49 -17.62 -6.25
N TRP A 75 4.30 -17.32 -7.27
CA TRP A 75 5.76 -17.33 -7.14
C TRP A 75 6.25 -16.26 -6.17
N MET A 76 5.70 -15.05 -6.23
CA MET A 76 6.07 -13.96 -5.32
C MET A 76 5.81 -14.35 -3.87
N VAL A 77 4.65 -14.94 -3.60
CA VAL A 77 4.25 -15.44 -2.28
C VAL A 77 5.17 -16.57 -1.81
N TYR A 78 5.51 -17.52 -2.70
CA TYR A 78 6.49 -18.58 -2.41
C TYR A 78 7.85 -18.00 -1.96
N VAL A 79 8.39 -17.04 -2.71
CA VAL A 79 9.68 -16.40 -2.37
C VAL A 79 9.59 -15.66 -1.05
N ALA A 80 8.53 -14.87 -0.85
CA ALA A 80 8.31 -14.13 0.40
C ALA A 80 8.24 -15.07 1.61
N ALA A 81 7.48 -16.16 1.51
CA ALA A 81 7.37 -17.16 2.57
C ALA A 81 8.72 -17.76 2.93
N LYS A 82 9.52 -18.15 1.92
CA LYS A 82 10.87 -18.69 2.12
C LYS A 82 11.81 -17.71 2.82
N VAL A 83 11.73 -16.41 2.49
CA VAL A 83 12.52 -15.36 3.16
C VAL A 83 12.10 -15.21 4.61
N ILE A 84 10.80 -15.16 4.89
CA ILE A 84 10.25 -15.04 6.25
C ILE A 84 10.69 -16.23 7.12
N GLU A 85 10.62 -17.44 6.58
CA GLU A 85 11.02 -18.68 7.26
C GLU A 85 12.52 -18.81 7.50
N SER A 86 13.36 -18.14 6.70
CA SER A 86 14.81 -18.21 6.84
C SER A 86 15.33 -17.59 8.14
N ARG A 87 14.57 -16.67 8.75
CA ARG A 87 14.95 -15.94 9.97
C ARG A 87 13.76 -15.80 10.94
N PRO A 88 13.23 -16.92 11.47
CA PRO A 88 11.97 -16.93 12.19
C PRO A 88 12.04 -16.14 13.51
N LYS A 89 13.19 -16.13 14.19
CA LYS A 89 13.42 -15.34 15.42
C LYS A 89 13.35 -13.83 15.21
N GLN A 90 13.48 -13.36 13.97
CA GLN A 90 13.45 -11.93 13.60
C GLN A 90 12.19 -11.58 12.79
N ILE A 91 11.14 -12.41 12.85
CA ILE A 91 9.95 -12.26 11.99
C ILE A 91 9.28 -10.88 12.09
N THR A 92 9.25 -10.25 13.28
CA THR A 92 8.70 -8.89 13.46
C THR A 92 9.41 -7.83 12.60
N LEU A 93 10.65 -8.08 12.18
CA LEU A 93 11.40 -7.22 11.26
C LEU A 93 11.40 -7.76 9.83
N ILE A 94 11.65 -9.06 9.66
CA ILE A 94 11.83 -9.68 8.34
C ILE A 94 10.51 -9.74 7.56
N ALA A 95 9.39 -10.07 8.21
CA ALA A 95 8.08 -10.11 7.55
C ALA A 95 7.66 -8.76 6.96
N PRO A 96 7.64 -7.65 7.71
CA PRO A 96 7.21 -6.37 7.16
C PRO A 96 8.18 -5.84 6.10
N LEU A 97 9.49 -6.02 6.23
CA LEU A 97 10.45 -5.61 5.19
C LEU A 97 10.30 -6.45 3.90
N THR A 98 10.06 -7.75 4.04
CA THR A 98 9.79 -8.62 2.90
C THR A 98 8.51 -8.14 2.21
N ALA A 99 7.40 -8.06 2.95
CA ALA A 99 6.12 -7.60 2.42
C ALA A 99 6.18 -6.18 1.82
N PHE A 100 7.01 -5.29 2.35
CA PHE A 100 7.26 -3.96 1.81
C PHE A 100 7.88 -4.03 0.40
N LEU A 101 8.93 -4.82 0.21
CA LEU A 101 9.55 -5.00 -1.11
C LEU A 101 8.56 -5.59 -2.13
N PHE A 102 7.76 -6.57 -1.70
CA PHE A 102 6.71 -7.14 -2.55
C PHE A 102 5.61 -6.12 -2.88
N SER A 103 5.20 -5.29 -1.92
CA SER A 103 4.17 -4.27 -2.12
C SER A 103 4.65 -3.14 -3.02
N ILE A 104 5.91 -2.70 -2.87
CA ILE A 104 6.55 -1.74 -3.78
C ILE A 104 6.56 -2.28 -5.20
N GLY A 105 7.05 -3.50 -5.34
CA GLY A 105 7.22 -4.11 -6.65
C GLY A 105 5.88 -4.40 -7.32
N ALA A 106 4.86 -4.85 -6.58
CA ALA A 106 3.53 -5.14 -7.11
C ALA A 106 2.65 -3.90 -7.32
N GLY A 107 2.96 -2.77 -6.66
CA GLY A 107 2.12 -1.57 -6.67
C GLY A 107 0.80 -1.69 -5.91
N THR A 108 0.62 -2.75 -5.12
CA THR A 108 -0.59 -3.00 -4.33
C THR A 108 -0.27 -3.59 -2.96
N SER A 109 -1.02 -3.18 -1.94
CA SER A 109 -0.96 -3.77 -0.60
C SER A 109 -1.67 -5.12 -0.52
N ASN A 110 -2.52 -5.46 -1.49
CA ASN A 110 -3.24 -6.75 -1.50
C ASN A 110 -2.30 -7.95 -1.62
N ILE A 111 -1.04 -7.74 -2.01
CA ILE A 111 -0.04 -8.81 -2.11
C ILE A 111 0.28 -9.43 -0.74
N ILE A 112 -0.10 -8.79 0.37
CA ILE A 112 0.17 -9.34 1.70
C ILE A 112 -0.83 -10.40 2.14
N TYR A 113 -2.05 -10.49 1.56
CA TYR A 113 -3.06 -11.46 2.01
C TYR A 113 -2.53 -12.90 2.06
N PRO A 114 -1.82 -13.40 1.04
CA PRO A 114 -1.27 -14.75 1.07
C PRO A 114 -0.08 -14.90 2.05
N LEU A 115 0.53 -13.79 2.48
CA LEU A 115 1.63 -13.78 3.45
C LEU A 115 1.13 -13.81 4.89
N LEU A 116 -0.07 -13.29 5.17
CA LEU A 116 -0.63 -13.26 6.52
C LEU A 116 -0.67 -14.63 7.21
N PRO A 117 -1.16 -15.74 6.59
CA PRO A 117 -1.12 -17.05 7.23
C PRO A 117 0.31 -17.55 7.46
N VAL A 118 1.23 -17.30 6.52
CA VAL A 118 2.66 -17.65 6.68
C VAL A 118 3.28 -16.91 7.87
N ILE A 119 2.99 -15.61 7.98
CA ILE A 119 3.48 -14.77 9.08
C ILE A 119 2.91 -15.29 10.40
N TYR A 120 1.61 -15.59 10.46
CA TYR A 120 0.99 -16.17 11.64
C TYR A 120 1.68 -17.48 12.05
N ASP A 121 1.78 -18.44 11.12
CA ASP A 121 2.34 -19.77 11.39
C ASP A 121 3.77 -19.71 11.88
N VAL A 122 4.63 -18.96 11.19
CA VAL A 122 6.05 -18.83 11.56
C VAL A 122 6.18 -18.12 12.91
N SER A 123 5.36 -17.10 13.18
CA SER A 123 5.37 -16.40 14.47
C SER A 123 4.97 -17.35 15.60
N TYR A 124 3.81 -17.99 15.45
CA TYR A 124 3.23 -18.83 16.48
C TYR A 124 4.13 -20.03 16.78
N LYS A 125 4.60 -20.76 15.76
CA LYS A 125 5.55 -21.88 15.91
C LYS A 125 6.82 -21.51 16.66
N ASN A 126 7.28 -20.26 16.55
CA ASN A 126 8.50 -19.79 17.20
C ASN A 126 8.26 -19.13 18.57
N GLY A 127 7.05 -19.26 19.12
CA GLY A 127 6.70 -18.64 20.40
C GLY A 127 6.58 -17.12 20.33
N ILE A 128 6.53 -16.54 19.12
CA ILE A 128 6.45 -15.10 18.91
C ILE A 128 4.99 -14.71 18.80
N ARG A 129 4.57 -13.74 19.60
CA ARG A 129 3.22 -13.17 19.59
C ARG A 129 2.83 -12.71 18.17
N PRO A 130 1.85 -13.35 17.48
CA PRO A 130 1.52 -13.06 16.08
C PRO A 130 1.12 -11.61 15.81
N SER A 131 0.46 -10.96 16.78
CA SER A 131 0.10 -9.55 16.67
C SER A 131 1.26 -8.61 16.39
N ARG A 132 2.49 -8.98 16.78
CA ARG A 132 3.68 -8.14 16.54
C ARG A 132 4.00 -8.07 15.03
N PRO A 133 4.40 -9.15 14.35
CA PRO A 133 4.70 -9.10 12.92
C PRO A 133 3.49 -8.83 12.03
N LEU A 134 2.29 -9.31 12.38
CA LEU A 134 1.09 -9.09 11.58
C LEU A 134 0.72 -7.60 11.50
N THR A 135 0.72 -6.90 12.64
CA THR A 135 0.32 -5.49 12.66
C THR A 135 1.31 -4.60 11.92
N VAL A 136 2.61 -4.81 12.10
CA VAL A 136 3.65 -4.05 11.39
C VAL A 136 3.56 -4.33 9.88
N THR A 137 3.32 -5.57 9.47
CA THR A 137 3.20 -5.95 8.05
C THR A 137 1.99 -5.34 7.37
N VAL A 138 0.84 -5.32 8.05
CA VAL A 138 -0.37 -4.69 7.52
C VAL A 138 -0.17 -3.18 7.40
N VAL A 139 0.28 -2.53 8.46
CA VAL A 139 0.45 -1.08 8.50
C VAL A 139 1.44 -0.59 7.44
N GLN A 140 2.60 -1.24 7.30
CA GLN A 140 3.59 -0.79 6.33
C GLN A 140 3.07 -0.83 4.90
N SER A 141 2.18 -1.77 4.59
CA SER A 141 1.73 -2.00 3.21
C SER A 141 0.99 -0.80 2.64
N GLY A 142 0.42 0.07 3.50
CA GLY A 142 -0.18 1.33 3.05
C GLY A 142 0.83 2.42 2.72
N MET A 143 1.98 2.44 3.40
CA MET A 143 3.10 3.35 3.11
C MET A 143 3.97 2.85 1.96
N ALA A 144 4.04 1.53 1.74
CA ALA A 144 4.74 0.93 0.62
C ALA A 144 4.29 1.49 -0.74
N LEU A 145 3.02 1.88 -0.86
CA LEU A 145 2.50 2.49 -2.08
C LEU A 145 3.13 3.86 -2.36
N ALA A 146 3.55 4.60 -1.34
CA ALA A 146 4.30 5.86 -1.49
C ALA A 146 5.72 5.64 -2.03
N ALA A 147 6.26 4.43 -1.84
CA ALA A 147 7.59 4.01 -2.27
C ALA A 147 7.56 3.11 -3.53
N SER A 148 6.39 2.97 -4.15
CA SER A 148 6.19 2.16 -5.35
C SER A 148 6.12 3.03 -6.60
N PRO A 149 6.98 2.82 -7.62
CA PRO A 149 6.89 3.54 -8.89
C PRO A 149 5.61 3.22 -9.69
N VAL A 150 4.91 2.15 -9.31
CA VAL A 150 3.77 1.59 -10.05
C VAL A 150 2.46 1.64 -9.26
N SER A 151 2.41 2.35 -8.12
CA SER A 151 1.15 2.50 -7.38
C SER A 151 0.28 3.64 -7.92
N ALA A 152 -1.03 3.56 -7.69
CA ALA A 152 -1.96 4.65 -8.01
C ALA A 152 -1.65 5.94 -7.20
N ALA A 153 -1.16 5.80 -5.97
CA ALA A 153 -0.78 6.94 -5.13
C ALA A 153 0.46 7.66 -5.70
N MET A 154 1.44 6.91 -6.20
CA MET A 154 2.61 7.46 -6.89
C MET A 154 2.23 8.13 -8.21
N ALA A 155 1.38 7.50 -9.01
CA ALA A 155 0.88 8.10 -10.25
C ALA A 155 0.19 9.44 -9.98
N ALA A 156 -0.58 9.54 -8.89
CA ALA A 156 -1.15 10.80 -8.43
C ALA A 156 -0.10 11.82 -7.99
N MET A 157 0.91 11.39 -7.24
CA MET A 157 1.99 12.26 -6.77
C MET A 157 2.81 12.85 -7.94
N LEU A 158 3.20 12.01 -8.91
CA LEU A 158 3.96 12.43 -10.08
C LEU A 158 3.24 13.51 -10.88
N THR A 159 1.93 13.38 -11.11
CA THR A 159 1.17 14.40 -11.84
C THR A 159 1.10 15.76 -11.15
N LEU A 160 1.40 15.81 -9.84
CA LEU A 160 1.39 17.04 -9.06
C LEU A 160 2.79 17.63 -8.85
N THR A 161 3.85 16.85 -9.04
CA THR A 161 5.21 17.22 -8.65
C THR A 161 6.21 17.19 -9.81
N ASP A 162 6.02 16.34 -10.81
CA ASP A 162 6.83 16.28 -12.03
C ASP A 162 6.30 17.26 -13.10
N VAL A 163 6.00 18.48 -12.65
CA VAL A 163 5.52 19.60 -13.46
C VAL A 163 6.19 20.88 -12.97
N ALA A 164 6.34 21.86 -13.86
CA ALA A 164 6.82 23.19 -13.47
C ALA A 164 5.82 23.86 -12.49
N PRO A 165 6.29 24.60 -11.47
CA PRO A 165 7.69 24.92 -11.16
C PRO A 165 8.41 23.86 -10.29
N TYR A 166 7.72 22.81 -9.83
CA TYR A 166 8.24 21.88 -8.81
C TYR A 166 9.34 20.96 -9.33
N ASN A 167 9.20 20.43 -10.55
CA ASN A 167 10.19 19.58 -11.24
C ASN A 167 10.76 18.43 -10.36
N LEU A 168 9.93 17.88 -9.46
CA LEU A 168 10.31 16.78 -8.57
C LEU A 168 9.74 15.48 -9.15
N GLY A 169 10.61 14.78 -9.88
CA GLY A 169 10.27 13.54 -10.57
C GLY A 169 10.36 12.27 -9.71
N LEU A 170 10.09 11.13 -10.34
CA LEU A 170 10.02 9.81 -9.69
C LEU A 170 11.26 9.47 -8.85
N THR A 171 12.43 9.78 -9.36
CA THR A 171 13.71 9.48 -8.70
C THR A 171 13.82 10.17 -7.35
N GLN A 172 13.52 11.45 -7.31
CA GLN A 172 13.56 12.26 -6.09
C GLN A 172 12.52 11.75 -5.10
N ILE A 173 11.31 11.43 -5.57
CA ILE A 173 10.27 10.85 -4.70
C ILE A 173 10.77 9.56 -4.06
N LEU A 174 11.27 8.61 -4.85
CA LEU A 174 11.75 7.32 -4.33
C LEU A 174 12.97 7.46 -3.41
N ALA A 175 13.87 8.41 -3.71
CA ALA A 175 15.02 8.72 -2.86
C ALA A 175 14.62 9.29 -1.49
N ILE A 176 13.42 9.86 -1.36
CA ILE A 176 12.85 10.29 -0.08
C ILE A 176 12.04 9.15 0.56
N THR A 177 11.12 8.53 -0.19
CA THR A 177 10.10 7.65 0.38
C THR A 177 10.63 6.26 0.74
N ILE A 178 11.49 5.64 -0.08
CA ILE A 178 12.07 4.32 0.23
C ILE A 178 12.84 4.33 1.57
N PRO A 179 13.86 5.20 1.78
CA PRO A 179 14.60 5.20 3.03
C PRO A 179 13.72 5.59 4.23
N ALA A 180 12.81 6.55 4.07
CA ALA A 180 11.89 6.95 5.13
C ALA A 180 11.01 5.78 5.58
N CYS A 181 10.39 5.06 4.64
CA CYS A 181 9.55 3.90 4.94
C CYS A 181 10.37 2.76 5.56
N VAL A 182 11.57 2.46 5.05
CA VAL A 182 12.43 1.40 5.61
C VAL A 182 12.81 1.72 7.06
N ILE A 183 13.21 2.97 7.36
CA ILE A 183 13.53 3.39 8.72
C ILE A 183 12.28 3.33 9.61
N GLY A 184 11.12 3.78 9.10
CA GLY A 184 9.84 3.68 9.79
C GLY A 184 9.48 2.23 10.15
N ILE A 185 9.65 1.29 9.20
CA ILE A 185 9.40 -0.15 9.41
C ILE A 185 10.35 -0.71 10.47
N VAL A 186 11.65 -0.44 10.35
CA VAL A 186 12.66 -0.95 11.28
C VAL A 186 12.39 -0.45 12.70
N ALA A 187 12.20 0.86 12.86
CA ALA A 187 11.96 1.45 14.17
C ALA A 187 10.64 0.95 14.78
N THR A 188 9.57 0.84 13.98
CA THR A 188 8.30 0.30 14.45
C THR A 188 8.42 -1.16 14.86
N ALA A 189 9.11 -2.00 14.07
CA ALA A 189 9.34 -3.39 14.41
C ALA A 189 10.09 -3.56 15.75
N LEU A 190 11.09 -2.72 16.01
CA LEU A 190 11.85 -2.73 17.27
C LEU A 190 10.99 -2.30 18.48
N LEU A 191 10.09 -1.33 18.29
CA LEU A 191 9.18 -0.87 19.35
C LEU A 191 8.06 -1.88 19.60
N VAL A 192 7.44 -2.41 18.54
CA VAL A 192 6.36 -3.40 18.62
C VAL A 192 6.84 -4.74 19.20
N ASN A 193 8.12 -5.08 19.06
CA ASN A 193 8.70 -6.24 19.74
C ASN A 193 8.58 -6.19 21.26
N ARG A 194 8.42 -5.00 21.86
CA ARG A 194 8.21 -4.83 23.31
C ARG A 194 6.74 -4.69 23.68
N MET A 195 5.82 -4.80 22.73
CA MET A 195 4.38 -4.62 22.96
C MET A 195 3.68 -5.95 23.21
N GLY A 196 2.76 -5.93 24.17
CA GLY A 196 1.97 -7.11 24.56
C GLY A 196 2.77 -8.13 25.36
N LYS A 197 2.06 -9.01 26.06
CA LYS A 197 2.65 -10.12 26.83
C LYS A 197 3.21 -11.19 25.90
N GLU A 198 4.24 -11.89 26.35
CA GLU A 198 4.69 -13.12 25.70
C GLU A 198 3.58 -14.17 25.73
N LEU A 199 3.61 -15.13 24.78
CA LEU A 199 2.56 -16.15 24.67
C LEU A 199 2.41 -16.99 25.95
N GLU A 200 3.51 -17.23 26.66
CA GLU A 200 3.57 -17.93 27.95
C GLU A 200 2.80 -17.20 29.06
N GLU A 201 2.76 -15.87 29.00
CA GLU A 201 2.19 -15.01 30.04
C GLU A 201 0.80 -14.48 29.67
N ASP A 202 0.32 -14.78 28.46
CA ASP A 202 -0.96 -14.30 27.96
C ASP A 202 -2.10 -15.24 28.40
N PRO A 203 -2.98 -14.80 29.34
CA PRO A 203 -4.01 -15.66 29.89
C PRO A 203 -5.05 -16.11 28.85
N VAL A 204 -5.27 -15.32 27.79
CA VAL A 204 -6.22 -15.68 26.73
C VAL A 204 -5.64 -16.79 25.86
N VAL A 205 -4.36 -16.69 25.52
CA VAL A 205 -3.66 -17.73 24.75
C VAL A 205 -3.56 -19.01 25.58
N GLN A 206 -3.17 -18.91 26.84
CA GLN A 206 -3.08 -20.07 27.75
C GLN A 206 -4.43 -20.75 27.94
N ALA A 207 -5.53 -20.00 28.05
CA ALA A 207 -6.86 -20.57 28.14
C ALA A 207 -7.25 -21.36 26.87
N LYS A 208 -6.91 -20.86 25.68
CA LYS A 208 -7.14 -21.55 24.40
C LYS A 208 -6.29 -22.81 24.25
N ILE A 209 -5.08 -22.81 24.79
CA ILE A 209 -4.22 -24.00 24.82
C ILE A 209 -4.78 -25.03 25.79
N ALA A 210 -5.20 -24.59 26.98
CA ALA A 210 -5.78 -25.47 27.99
C ALA A 210 -7.12 -26.10 27.54
N SER A 211 -7.93 -25.37 26.76
CA SER A 211 -9.18 -25.89 26.20
C SER A 211 -9.01 -26.81 24.99
N GLY A 212 -7.79 -26.89 24.42
CA GLY A 212 -7.51 -27.62 23.19
C GLY A 212 -7.96 -26.92 21.91
N GLU A 213 -8.48 -25.69 21.99
CA GLU A 213 -8.81 -24.86 20.82
C GLU A 213 -7.56 -24.49 20.01
N LEU A 214 -6.41 -24.38 20.69
CA LEU A 214 -5.13 -24.01 20.09
C LEU A 214 -4.03 -24.99 20.52
N ALA A 215 -3.30 -25.54 19.56
CA ALA A 215 -2.16 -26.39 19.87
C ALA A 215 -1.04 -25.59 20.55
N HIS A 216 -0.34 -26.21 21.52
CA HIS A 216 0.83 -25.59 22.14
C HIS A 216 1.94 -25.40 21.10
N TRP A 217 2.47 -24.19 20.95
CA TRP A 217 3.38 -23.86 19.85
C TRP A 217 4.66 -24.72 19.80
N GLN A 218 5.18 -25.18 20.94
CA GLN A 218 6.33 -26.10 20.97
C GLN A 218 6.00 -27.47 20.37
N ALA A 219 4.75 -27.92 20.46
CA ALA A 219 4.29 -29.16 19.82
C ALA A 219 4.09 -28.96 18.30
N VAL A 220 3.73 -27.75 17.87
CA VAL A 220 3.63 -27.36 16.45
C VAL A 220 5.03 -27.20 15.81
N ALA A 221 6.05 -26.87 16.61
CA ALA A 221 7.43 -26.68 16.16
C ALA A 221 8.23 -27.99 15.97
N GLN A 222 7.80 -29.12 16.54
CA GLN A 222 8.50 -30.39 16.39
C GLN A 222 8.18 -31.03 15.02
N PRO A 223 9.20 -31.42 14.22
CA PRO A 223 8.98 -32.28 13.06
C PRO A 223 8.42 -33.62 13.51
N ALA A 224 7.50 -34.21 12.74
CA ALA A 224 6.79 -35.46 13.01
C ALA A 224 7.66 -36.72 13.31
N ALA A 225 8.99 -36.61 13.34
CA ALA A 225 9.92 -37.72 13.54
C ALA A 225 9.99 -38.28 14.98
N ALA A 226 9.30 -37.69 15.97
CA ALA A 226 9.35 -38.16 17.36
C ALA A 226 8.29 -39.21 17.74
N ARG A 227 7.44 -39.66 16.81
CA ARG A 227 6.47 -40.76 17.04
C ARG A 227 6.85 -42.04 16.32
N ILE A 228 8.10 -42.49 16.48
CA ILE A 228 8.47 -43.89 16.21
C ILE A 228 9.30 -44.36 17.41
N GLY A 229 8.66 -45.00 18.37
CA GLY A 229 9.33 -45.56 19.54
C GLY A 229 8.37 -46.03 20.63
N GLY A 230 7.86 -47.26 20.48
CA GLY A 230 7.11 -47.95 21.53
C GLY A 230 6.24 -49.07 20.97
N GLY A 231 6.83 -50.24 20.73
CA GLY A 231 6.09 -51.44 20.33
C GLY A 231 5.14 -51.92 21.43
N GLY A 232 3.99 -52.43 21.00
CA GLY A 232 3.00 -53.12 21.84
C GLY A 232 1.82 -53.53 20.98
N THR A 233 1.81 -54.79 20.55
CA THR A 233 0.64 -55.45 19.97
C THR A 233 -0.41 -55.67 21.06
N ASP A 234 -1.67 -55.29 20.79
CA ASP A 234 -2.88 -56.11 20.99
C ASP A 234 -4.16 -55.25 21.02
N GLY A 235 -5.22 -55.75 20.38
CA GLY A 235 -6.60 -55.45 20.76
C GLY A 235 -7.44 -54.59 19.80
N ALA A 236 -8.54 -55.16 19.33
CA ALA A 236 -9.57 -54.58 18.47
C ALA A 236 -10.49 -53.56 19.18
N ASP A 237 -10.97 -52.53 18.45
CA ASP A 237 -12.39 -52.25 18.17
C ASP A 237 -12.67 -50.79 17.69
N ALA A 238 -13.37 -50.71 16.55
CA ALA A 238 -14.31 -49.68 16.06
C ALA A 238 -13.88 -48.20 15.73
N PRO A 239 -14.63 -47.51 14.84
CA PRO A 239 -14.13 -46.40 14.01
C PRO A 239 -14.49 -45.01 14.56
N VAL A 240 -13.63 -44.03 14.32
CA VAL A 240 -13.98 -42.61 14.45
C VAL A 240 -13.40 -41.86 13.26
N ASP A 241 -14.28 -41.23 12.48
CA ASP A 241 -13.99 -40.14 11.56
C ASP A 241 -13.21 -39.04 12.31
N GLN A 242 -11.87 -39.11 12.25
CA GLN A 242 -11.02 -37.98 12.57
C GLN A 242 -10.68 -37.29 11.26
N ALA A 243 -11.15 -36.05 11.13
CA ALA A 243 -10.60 -35.12 10.15
C ALA A 243 -9.06 -35.13 10.27
N PRO A 244 -8.32 -35.19 9.15
CA PRO A 244 -6.88 -35.31 9.21
C PRO A 244 -6.30 -34.13 9.99
N ALA A 245 -5.56 -34.44 11.05
CA ALA A 245 -4.83 -33.44 11.82
C ALA A 245 -3.87 -32.68 10.88
N PRO A 246 -3.73 -31.35 11.02
CA PRO A 246 -2.84 -30.57 10.17
C PRO A 246 -1.40 -31.09 10.29
N GLU A 247 -0.75 -31.33 9.15
CA GLU A 247 0.62 -31.81 9.07
C GLU A 247 1.56 -30.91 9.89
N SER A 248 1.95 -31.39 11.07
CA SER A 248 2.74 -30.65 12.05
C SER A 248 4.22 -30.78 11.71
N GLY A 249 4.84 -29.66 11.35
CA GLY A 249 6.28 -29.52 11.16
C GLY A 249 6.75 -29.13 9.76
N ALA A 250 5.86 -29.09 8.76
CA ALA A 250 6.22 -28.60 7.43
C ALA A 250 6.39 -27.06 7.42
N ALA A 251 7.33 -26.58 6.61
CA ALA A 251 7.47 -25.16 6.32
C ALA A 251 6.19 -24.67 5.60
N ALA A 252 5.67 -23.49 5.94
CA ALA A 252 4.53 -22.94 5.23
C ALA A 252 4.82 -22.77 3.72
N SER A 253 6.08 -22.49 3.35
CA SER A 253 6.52 -22.45 1.96
C SER A 253 6.50 -23.80 1.22
N SER A 254 6.55 -24.94 1.93
CA SER A 254 6.53 -26.25 1.25
C SER A 254 5.16 -26.64 0.71
N GLY A 255 4.08 -26.03 1.21
CA GLY A 255 2.73 -26.19 0.65
C GLY A 255 2.43 -25.24 -0.53
N LEU A 256 3.29 -24.25 -0.78
CA LEU A 256 3.10 -23.29 -1.87
C LEU A 256 3.67 -23.84 -3.17
N THR A 257 2.87 -23.79 -4.23
CA THR A 257 3.28 -24.19 -5.58
C THR A 257 3.28 -22.97 -6.50
N TYR A 258 4.14 -22.99 -7.52
CA TYR A 258 4.17 -21.95 -8.55
C TYR A 258 4.62 -22.57 -9.88
N THR A 259 4.27 -21.92 -10.99
CA THR A 259 4.68 -22.35 -12.33
C THR A 259 5.90 -21.57 -12.82
N ALA A 260 6.69 -22.18 -13.71
CA ALA A 260 7.80 -21.48 -14.37
C ALA A 260 7.30 -20.24 -15.15
N GLN A 261 6.12 -20.33 -15.75
CA GLN A 261 5.47 -19.21 -16.46
C GLN A 261 5.12 -18.06 -15.51
N GLY A 262 4.53 -18.37 -14.36
CA GLY A 262 4.21 -17.38 -13.32
C GLY A 262 5.46 -16.68 -12.82
N ARG A 263 6.49 -17.45 -12.44
CA ARG A 263 7.80 -16.90 -12.07
C ARG A 263 8.36 -15.98 -13.14
N ASN A 264 8.42 -16.43 -14.40
CA ASN A 264 9.01 -15.65 -15.47
C ASN A 264 8.19 -14.36 -15.75
N SER A 265 6.86 -14.41 -15.59
CA SER A 265 5.98 -13.24 -15.70
C SER A 265 6.24 -12.21 -14.61
N ALA A 266 6.38 -12.66 -13.35
CA ALA A 266 6.74 -11.79 -12.24
C ALA A 266 8.12 -11.15 -12.42
N LEU A 267 9.12 -11.94 -12.83
CA LEU A 267 10.46 -11.42 -13.15
C LEU A 267 10.42 -10.40 -14.29
N THR A 268 9.60 -10.64 -15.33
CA THR A 268 9.41 -9.70 -16.43
C THR A 268 8.75 -8.40 -15.95
N PHE A 269 7.74 -8.49 -15.09
CA PHE A 269 7.11 -7.31 -14.48
C PHE A 269 8.10 -6.49 -13.65
N PHE A 270 8.88 -7.13 -12.78
CA PHE A 270 9.92 -6.46 -11.99
C PHE A 270 11.03 -5.86 -12.85
N PHE A 271 11.41 -6.51 -13.95
CA PHE A 271 12.32 -5.92 -14.92
C PHE A 271 11.75 -4.60 -15.48
N GLY A 272 10.44 -4.54 -15.76
CA GLY A 272 9.74 -3.32 -16.13
C GLY A 272 9.81 -2.22 -15.07
N VAL A 273 9.57 -2.59 -13.81
CA VAL A 273 9.70 -1.67 -12.66
C VAL A 273 11.11 -1.11 -12.55
N ILE A 274 12.13 -1.96 -12.67
CA ILE A 274 13.54 -1.55 -12.67
C ILE A 274 13.83 -0.64 -13.86
N ALA A 275 13.34 -0.96 -15.06
CA ALA A 275 13.51 -0.13 -16.25
C ALA A 275 12.92 1.28 -16.06
N ILE A 276 11.72 1.40 -15.47
CA ILE A 276 11.13 2.70 -15.12
C ILE A 276 12.03 3.50 -14.19
N VAL A 277 12.53 2.85 -13.13
CA VAL A 277 13.43 3.51 -12.17
C VAL A 277 14.72 3.95 -12.86
N LEU A 278 15.28 3.15 -13.77
CA LEU A 278 16.46 3.52 -14.55
C LEU A 278 16.20 4.72 -15.48
N PHE A 279 15.07 4.76 -16.19
CA PHE A 279 14.71 5.91 -17.02
C PHE A 279 14.45 7.18 -16.19
N GLY A 280 13.94 7.03 -14.97
CA GLY A 280 13.82 8.12 -14.02
C GLY A 280 15.19 8.62 -13.53
N LEU A 281 16.10 7.70 -13.21
CA LEU A 281 17.44 8.01 -12.69
C LEU A 281 18.35 8.65 -13.73
N PHE A 282 18.21 8.24 -15.00
CA PHE A 282 19.05 8.68 -16.10
C PHE A 282 18.17 9.29 -17.20
N PRO A 283 17.82 10.59 -17.10
CA PRO A 283 17.01 11.28 -18.10
C PRO A 283 17.54 11.15 -19.53
N ASP A 284 18.86 11.05 -19.71
CA ASP A 284 19.52 10.88 -21.01
C ASP A 284 19.17 9.55 -21.71
N LEU A 285 18.65 8.55 -20.98
CA LEU A 285 18.15 7.32 -21.58
C LEU A 285 16.79 7.52 -22.27
N ARG A 286 16.06 8.60 -21.93
CA ARG A 286 14.77 8.91 -22.53
C ARG A 286 14.99 9.61 -23.88
N PRO A 287 14.36 9.14 -24.97
CA PRO A 287 14.43 9.83 -26.25
C PRO A 287 14.05 11.30 -26.13
N ALA A 288 14.86 12.18 -26.73
CA ALA A 288 14.60 13.61 -26.77
C ALA A 288 14.23 14.05 -28.18
N PHE A 289 13.27 14.97 -28.26
CA PHE A 289 12.79 15.54 -29.51
C PHE A 289 12.91 17.06 -29.46
N ALA A 290 12.91 17.72 -30.62
CA ALA A 290 13.00 19.18 -30.67
C ALA A 290 11.82 19.83 -29.92
N GLY A 291 12.12 20.63 -28.90
CA GLY A 291 11.18 21.45 -28.16
C GLY A 291 10.80 22.72 -28.92
N GLU A 292 9.90 23.52 -28.33
CA GLU A 292 9.40 24.76 -28.93
C GLU A 292 10.52 25.80 -29.19
N ASP A 293 11.60 25.75 -28.41
CA ASP A 293 12.79 26.59 -28.52
C ASP A 293 13.91 25.95 -29.36
N GLY A 294 13.64 24.79 -29.98
CA GLY A 294 14.61 24.00 -30.75
C GLY A 294 15.58 23.18 -29.90
N GLN A 295 15.50 23.25 -28.57
CA GLN A 295 16.34 22.42 -27.69
C GLN A 295 15.76 21.01 -27.55
N PRO A 296 16.59 19.97 -27.45
CA PRO A 296 16.10 18.60 -27.25
C PRO A 296 15.46 18.47 -25.87
N VAL A 297 14.15 18.18 -25.85
CA VAL A 297 13.38 17.91 -24.63
C VAL A 297 13.14 16.39 -24.54
N PRO A 298 13.62 15.71 -23.49
CA PRO A 298 13.34 14.29 -23.28
C PRO A 298 11.85 14.07 -23.06
N ILE A 299 11.33 12.94 -23.54
CA ILE A 299 9.96 12.54 -23.22
C ILE A 299 9.73 12.50 -21.71
N ASP A 300 8.55 12.90 -21.27
CA ASP A 300 8.20 12.95 -19.86
C ASP A 300 8.10 11.55 -19.24
N MET A 301 8.14 11.49 -17.90
CA MET A 301 8.10 10.22 -17.18
C MET A 301 6.74 9.51 -17.31
N THR A 302 5.64 10.24 -17.47
CA THR A 302 4.30 9.64 -17.67
C THR A 302 4.31 8.82 -18.95
N THR A 303 4.71 9.44 -20.06
CA THR A 303 4.79 8.77 -21.37
C THR A 303 5.77 7.59 -21.33
N THR A 304 6.92 7.78 -20.67
CA THR A 304 7.92 6.72 -20.51
C THR A 304 7.36 5.51 -19.76
N ILE A 305 6.70 5.72 -18.62
CA ILE A 305 6.09 4.64 -17.82
C ILE A 305 5.07 3.86 -18.63
N VAL A 306 4.18 4.56 -19.35
CA VAL A 306 3.14 3.94 -20.17
C VAL A 306 3.73 3.04 -21.25
N MET A 307 4.73 3.54 -22.00
CA MET A 307 5.39 2.77 -23.04
C MET A 307 6.10 1.54 -22.48
N VAL A 308 6.87 1.70 -21.39
CA VAL A 308 7.56 0.58 -20.74
C VAL A 308 6.57 -0.48 -20.28
N MET A 309 5.48 -0.08 -19.62
CA MET A 309 4.50 -1.05 -19.10
C MET A 309 3.73 -1.78 -20.21
N PHE A 310 3.45 -1.14 -21.34
CA PHE A 310 2.88 -1.85 -22.49
C PHE A 310 3.85 -2.85 -23.11
N VAL A 311 5.13 -2.50 -23.27
CA VAL A 311 6.17 -3.43 -23.72
C VAL A 311 6.25 -4.63 -22.78
N ILE A 312 6.24 -4.39 -21.47
CA ILE A 312 6.28 -5.43 -20.44
C ILE A 312 5.02 -6.31 -20.49
N GLY A 313 3.85 -5.72 -20.68
CA GLY A 313 2.60 -6.47 -20.87
C GLY A 313 2.68 -7.41 -22.07
N VAL A 314 3.21 -6.94 -23.21
CA VAL A 314 3.43 -7.77 -24.39
C VAL A 314 4.42 -8.90 -24.12
N LEU A 315 5.54 -8.63 -23.43
CA LEU A 315 6.50 -9.67 -23.05
C LEU A 315 5.88 -10.74 -22.15
N ILE A 316 5.03 -10.35 -21.20
CA ILE A 316 4.29 -11.27 -20.33
C ILE A 316 3.32 -12.14 -21.15
N LEU A 317 2.67 -11.61 -22.20
CA LEU A 317 1.83 -12.41 -23.09
C LEU A 317 2.61 -13.56 -23.75
N PHE A 318 3.85 -13.30 -24.20
CA PHE A 318 4.68 -14.32 -24.85
C PHE A 318 5.25 -15.36 -23.87
N ILE A 319 5.74 -14.90 -22.71
CA ILE A 319 6.50 -15.74 -21.77
C ILE A 319 5.57 -16.41 -20.75
N GLY A 320 4.59 -15.67 -20.23
CA GLY A 320 3.63 -16.12 -19.24
C GLY A 320 2.42 -16.84 -19.82
N ARG A 321 2.04 -16.49 -21.06
CA ARG A 321 0.84 -17.01 -21.75
C ARG A 321 -0.42 -17.01 -20.87
N PRO A 322 -0.75 -15.90 -20.18
CA PRO A 322 -1.97 -15.82 -19.38
C PRO A 322 -3.22 -15.96 -20.26
N ASP A 323 -4.33 -16.43 -19.68
CA ASP A 323 -5.64 -16.29 -20.32
C ASP A 323 -6.09 -14.83 -20.20
N VAL A 324 -5.94 -14.09 -21.30
CA VAL A 324 -6.28 -12.65 -21.37
C VAL A 324 -7.73 -12.37 -21.02
N LYS A 325 -8.64 -13.33 -21.22
CA LYS A 325 -10.07 -13.16 -20.88
C LYS A 325 -10.29 -13.02 -19.38
N THR A 326 -9.39 -13.55 -18.57
CA THR A 326 -9.45 -13.49 -17.10
C THR A 326 -8.83 -12.22 -16.52
N VAL A 327 -8.13 -11.42 -17.33
CA VAL A 327 -7.44 -10.20 -16.87
C VAL A 327 -8.39 -9.22 -16.16
N PRO A 328 -9.59 -8.92 -16.68
CA PRO A 328 -10.55 -8.05 -15.97
C PRO A 328 -11.02 -8.62 -14.63
N ASP A 329 -10.92 -9.94 -14.44
CA ASP A 329 -11.32 -10.62 -13.22
C ASP A 329 -10.26 -10.63 -12.13
N MET A 330 -9.01 -10.36 -12.50
CA MET A 330 -7.89 -10.31 -11.58
C MET A 330 -8.10 -9.25 -10.51
N SER A 331 -7.74 -9.58 -9.27
CA SER A 331 -7.94 -8.67 -8.13
C SER A 331 -7.12 -7.38 -8.28
N VAL A 332 -5.93 -7.44 -8.89
CA VAL A 332 -5.12 -6.25 -9.21
C VAL A 332 -5.83 -5.36 -10.23
N PHE A 333 -6.47 -5.95 -11.26
CA PHE A 333 -7.22 -5.18 -12.26
C PHE A 333 -8.42 -4.47 -11.62
N LYS A 334 -9.27 -5.22 -10.90
CA LYS A 334 -10.45 -4.69 -10.21
C LYS A 334 -10.06 -3.56 -9.25
N ALA A 335 -9.08 -3.79 -8.39
CA ALA A 335 -8.61 -2.78 -7.43
C ALA A 335 -8.05 -1.54 -8.16
N GLY A 336 -7.22 -1.76 -9.19
CA GLY A 336 -6.62 -0.69 -9.97
C GLY A 336 -7.65 0.19 -10.70
N MET A 337 -8.66 -0.41 -11.33
CA MET A 337 -9.72 0.33 -12.02
C MET A 337 -10.65 1.07 -11.07
N ILE A 338 -10.98 0.47 -9.91
CA ILE A 338 -11.72 1.15 -8.85
C ILE A 338 -10.94 2.39 -8.39
N SER A 339 -9.64 2.25 -8.13
CA SER A 339 -8.78 3.37 -7.81
C SER A 339 -8.74 4.39 -8.94
N ALA A 340 -8.62 3.98 -10.21
CA ALA A 340 -8.57 4.88 -11.37
C ALA A 340 -9.82 5.77 -11.49
N ILE A 341 -11.01 5.20 -11.28
CA ILE A 341 -12.25 5.98 -11.38
C ILE A 341 -12.38 6.94 -10.19
N ALA A 342 -12.11 6.45 -8.97
CA ALA A 342 -12.07 7.30 -7.77
C ALA A 342 -11.12 8.48 -7.96
N LEU A 343 -9.97 8.17 -8.52
CA LEU A 343 -8.88 9.06 -8.84
C LEU A 343 -9.28 10.12 -9.87
N PHE A 344 -9.99 9.74 -10.95
CA PHE A 344 -10.44 10.65 -12.00
C PHE A 344 -11.34 11.75 -11.44
N GLY A 345 -12.41 11.37 -10.76
CA GLY A 345 -13.43 12.31 -10.30
C GLY A 345 -12.92 13.26 -9.21
N ILE A 346 -12.25 12.74 -8.18
CA ILE A 346 -11.83 13.58 -7.06
C ILE A 346 -10.69 14.52 -7.45
N ALA A 347 -9.72 14.09 -8.26
CA ALA A 347 -8.70 15.04 -8.72
C ALA A 347 -9.29 16.12 -9.61
N TRP A 348 -10.27 15.80 -10.45
CA TRP A 348 -10.89 16.81 -11.29
C TRP A 348 -11.67 17.84 -10.45
N LEU A 349 -12.38 17.37 -9.42
CA LEU A 349 -13.04 18.22 -8.42
C LEU A 349 -12.05 19.12 -7.70
N THR A 350 -10.98 18.55 -7.15
CA THR A 350 -9.97 19.31 -6.42
C THR A 350 -9.22 20.30 -7.33
N ALA A 351 -8.87 19.91 -8.55
CA ALA A 351 -8.23 20.80 -9.52
C ALA A 351 -9.12 21.98 -9.89
N THR A 352 -10.42 21.75 -10.07
CA THR A 352 -11.42 22.81 -10.33
C THR A 352 -11.48 23.79 -9.17
N PHE A 353 -11.63 23.30 -7.94
CA PHE A 353 -11.71 24.15 -6.75
C PHE A 353 -10.42 24.92 -6.47
N ILE A 354 -9.24 24.28 -6.62
CA ILE A 354 -7.95 24.94 -6.39
C ILE A 354 -7.68 26.01 -7.45
N ALA A 355 -7.96 25.74 -8.72
CA ALA A 355 -7.78 26.74 -9.78
C ALA A 355 -8.67 27.97 -9.58
N ALA A 356 -9.88 27.79 -9.05
CA ALA A 356 -10.80 28.89 -8.72
C ALA A 356 -10.30 29.75 -7.54
N HIS A 357 -9.67 29.14 -6.54
CA HIS A 357 -9.35 29.79 -5.26
C HIS A 357 -7.86 29.85 -4.92
N GLU A 358 -6.98 29.72 -5.92
CA GLU A 358 -5.54 29.61 -5.72
C GLU A 358 -4.99 30.76 -4.86
N ALA A 359 -5.33 32.00 -5.22
CA ALA A 359 -4.87 33.19 -4.50
C ALA A 359 -5.28 33.17 -3.01
N PHE A 360 -6.54 32.82 -2.72
CA PHE A 360 -7.05 32.75 -1.35
C PHE A 360 -6.39 31.61 -0.54
N ILE A 361 -6.20 30.45 -1.17
CA ILE A 361 -5.54 29.28 -0.55
C ILE A 361 -4.11 29.66 -0.18
N VAL A 362 -3.36 30.25 -1.10
CA VAL A 362 -1.97 30.68 -0.88
C VAL A 362 -1.89 31.72 0.24
N GLU A 363 -2.76 32.73 0.24
CA GLU A 363 -2.75 33.82 1.24
C GLU A 363 -3.11 33.32 2.65
N THR A 364 -4.13 32.45 2.77
CA THR A 364 -4.71 32.08 4.07
C THR A 364 -4.05 30.84 4.67
N ILE A 365 -3.86 29.79 3.86
CA ILE A 365 -3.31 28.51 4.31
C ILE A 365 -1.77 28.56 4.31
N GLY A 366 -1.17 29.36 3.43
CA GLY A 366 0.28 29.56 3.35
C GLY A 366 0.89 29.94 4.70
N ALA A 367 0.29 30.89 5.43
CA ALA A 367 0.80 31.32 6.74
C ALA A 367 0.80 30.17 7.78
N TRP A 368 -0.31 29.45 7.91
CA TRP A 368 -0.44 28.36 8.89
C TRP A 368 0.49 27.19 8.59
N VAL A 369 0.62 26.85 7.32
CA VAL A 369 1.46 25.74 6.88
C VAL A 369 2.95 26.11 6.91
N THR A 370 3.29 27.39 6.75
CA THR A 370 4.67 27.90 6.93
C THR A 370 5.12 27.76 8.39
N ASP A 371 4.25 28.17 9.32
CA ASP A 371 4.51 28.14 10.77
C ASP A 371 4.42 26.72 11.36
N TRP A 372 3.45 25.94 10.91
CA TRP A 372 3.13 24.63 11.46
C TRP A 372 3.06 23.55 10.37
N LYS A 373 4.21 23.30 9.72
CA LYS A 373 4.33 22.35 8.60
C LYS A 373 3.72 20.97 8.86
N PHE A 374 3.72 20.51 10.11
CA PHE A 374 3.13 19.22 10.50
C PHE A 374 1.60 19.12 10.24
N LEU A 375 0.90 20.26 10.16
CA LEU A 375 -0.53 20.30 9.83
C LEU A 375 -0.82 19.73 8.44
N PHE A 376 0.12 19.86 7.50
CA PHE A 376 0.03 19.21 6.20
C PHE A 376 -0.02 17.68 6.35
N ALA A 377 0.94 17.11 7.08
CA ALA A 377 0.99 15.67 7.33
C ALA A 377 -0.28 15.18 8.05
N LEU A 378 -0.76 15.94 9.03
CA LEU A 378 -2.01 15.65 9.73
C LEU A 378 -3.22 15.67 8.79
N ALA A 379 -3.31 16.65 7.88
CA ALA A 379 -4.40 16.72 6.92
C ALA A 379 -4.39 15.54 5.94
N VAL A 380 -3.22 15.18 5.38
CA VAL A 380 -3.07 13.98 4.53
C VAL A 380 -3.51 12.74 5.30
N PHE A 381 -3.05 12.61 6.54
CA PHE A 381 -3.36 11.47 7.41
C PHE A 381 -4.86 11.34 7.68
N LEU A 382 -5.52 12.44 8.04
CA LEU A 382 -6.95 12.45 8.34
C LEU A 382 -7.79 12.16 7.09
N VAL A 383 -7.44 12.72 5.93
CA VAL A 383 -8.13 12.38 4.69
C VAL A 383 -7.89 10.92 4.31
N ALA A 384 -6.66 10.41 4.45
CA ALA A 384 -6.37 8.99 4.23
C ALA A 384 -7.19 8.08 5.16
N ALA A 385 -7.33 8.46 6.44
CA ALA A 385 -8.15 7.75 7.42
C ALA A 385 -9.65 7.76 7.06
N LEU A 386 -10.20 8.92 6.72
CA LEU A 386 -11.62 9.09 6.41
C LEU A 386 -12.01 8.44 5.07
N THR A 387 -11.10 8.47 4.10
CA THR A 387 -11.35 7.97 2.74
C THR A 387 -10.91 6.53 2.53
N THR A 388 -10.16 5.96 3.49
CA THR A 388 -9.48 4.67 3.39
C THR A 388 -8.70 4.49 2.07
N SER A 389 -8.24 5.60 1.47
CA SER A 389 -7.63 5.64 0.14
C SER A 389 -6.42 6.57 0.11
N GLN A 390 -5.23 6.02 -0.20
CA GLN A 390 -4.03 6.85 -0.35
C GLN A 390 -4.15 7.79 -1.54
N SER A 391 -4.62 7.28 -2.68
CA SER A 391 -4.72 8.06 -3.92
C SER A 391 -5.65 9.27 -3.79
N THR A 392 -6.76 9.11 -3.07
CA THR A 392 -7.70 10.19 -2.76
C THR A 392 -7.02 11.22 -1.87
N ALA A 393 -6.37 10.80 -0.77
CA ALA A 393 -5.66 11.69 0.13
C ALA A 393 -4.55 12.49 -0.55
N THR A 394 -3.74 11.85 -1.39
CA THR A 394 -2.72 12.52 -2.22
C THR A 394 -3.34 13.67 -3.00
N ARG A 395 -4.45 13.40 -3.71
CA ARG A 395 -5.06 14.38 -4.62
C ARG A 395 -5.74 15.52 -3.94
N THR A 396 -6.31 15.28 -2.76
CA THR A 396 -7.01 16.31 -2.02
C THR A 396 -6.02 17.26 -1.34
N ILE A 397 -4.95 16.73 -0.73
CA ILE A 397 -4.13 17.52 0.20
C ILE A 397 -2.79 17.96 -0.38
N VAL A 398 -2.12 17.15 -1.22
CA VAL A 398 -0.81 17.51 -1.80
C VAL A 398 -0.85 18.83 -2.57
N PRO A 399 -1.81 19.09 -3.48
CA PRO A 399 -1.80 20.35 -4.22
C PRO A 399 -2.06 21.56 -3.32
N ILE A 400 -2.83 21.41 -2.22
CA ILE A 400 -3.01 22.47 -1.23
C ILE A 400 -1.69 22.77 -0.52
N GLY A 401 -0.93 21.73 -0.14
CA GLY A 401 0.38 21.90 0.49
C GLY A 401 1.40 22.60 -0.43
N LEU A 402 1.41 22.22 -1.71
CA LEU A 402 2.26 22.82 -2.73
C LEU A 402 1.86 24.29 -3.00
N ALA A 403 0.57 24.57 -3.18
CA ALA A 403 0.05 25.93 -3.36
C ALA A 403 0.31 26.82 -2.11
N ALA A 404 0.29 26.23 -0.91
CA ALA A 404 0.67 26.91 0.33
C ALA A 404 2.19 27.19 0.45
N GLY A 405 3.00 26.82 -0.55
CA GLY A 405 4.43 27.12 -0.62
C GLY A 405 5.34 26.12 0.09
N LEU A 406 4.86 24.93 0.46
CA LEU A 406 5.73 23.90 1.00
C LEU A 406 6.70 23.39 -0.06
N ALA A 407 7.97 23.22 0.34
CA ALA A 407 8.99 22.62 -0.51
C ALA A 407 8.55 21.20 -0.96
N PRO A 408 8.61 20.88 -2.26
CA PRO A 408 8.14 19.60 -2.79
C PRO A 408 8.79 18.38 -2.13
N GLY A 409 10.08 18.46 -1.76
CA GLY A 409 10.75 17.38 -1.04
C GLY A 409 10.15 17.15 0.36
N VAL A 410 9.88 18.22 1.12
CA VAL A 410 9.24 18.13 2.45
C VAL A 410 7.82 17.59 2.34
N VAL A 411 7.04 18.07 1.37
CA VAL A 411 5.70 17.54 1.05
C VAL A 411 5.77 16.04 0.81
N THR A 412 6.71 15.60 -0.03
CA THR A 412 6.89 14.19 -0.39
C THR A 412 7.22 13.33 0.83
N GLY A 413 8.12 13.80 1.68
CA GLY A 413 8.49 13.12 2.92
C GLY A 413 7.34 12.97 3.91
N MET A 414 6.61 14.06 4.16
CA MET A 414 5.45 14.06 5.05
C MET A 414 4.31 13.21 4.49
N TRP A 415 4.06 13.29 3.18
CA TRP A 415 3.04 12.52 2.49
C TRP A 415 3.26 11.01 2.67
N ALA A 416 4.48 10.52 2.47
CA ALA A 416 4.77 9.09 2.50
C ALA A 416 4.38 8.41 3.82
N GLY A 417 4.68 9.05 4.95
CA GLY A 417 4.28 8.54 6.26
C GLY A 417 2.81 8.82 6.59
N ALA A 418 2.27 9.96 6.17
CA ALA A 418 0.87 10.31 6.42
C ALA A 418 -0.13 9.38 5.72
N LEU A 419 0.27 8.75 4.60
CA LEU A 419 -0.53 7.71 3.94
C LEU A 419 -0.84 6.50 4.84
N GLY A 420 -0.11 6.30 5.96
CA GLY A 420 -0.45 5.32 6.99
C GLY A 420 -1.83 5.52 7.62
N GLY A 421 -2.42 6.71 7.50
CA GLY A 421 -3.75 7.05 8.01
C GLY A 421 -4.85 6.10 7.54
N VAL A 422 -4.70 5.43 6.38
CA VAL A 422 -5.65 4.43 5.85
C VAL A 422 -5.96 3.26 6.81
N TYR A 423 -5.11 3.04 7.82
CA TYR A 423 -5.30 1.99 8.85
C TYR A 423 -5.86 2.50 10.17
N THR A 424 -6.28 3.76 10.24
CA THR A 424 -6.88 4.36 11.44
C THR A 424 -8.22 3.73 11.79
N LEU A 425 -9.02 3.39 10.78
CA LEU A 425 -10.26 2.66 10.97
C LEU A 425 -9.99 1.16 10.76
N PRO A 426 -10.47 0.26 11.63
CA PRO A 426 -10.29 -1.20 11.49
C PRO A 426 -11.20 -1.80 10.41
N ALA A 427 -11.30 -1.13 9.26
CA ALA A 427 -12.18 -1.47 8.14
C ALA A 427 -11.39 -1.94 6.91
N ASN A 428 -10.06 -1.83 6.92
CA ASN A 428 -9.25 -2.27 5.81
C ASN A 428 -9.27 -3.80 5.73
N GLY A 429 -9.50 -4.35 4.53
CA GLY A 429 -9.55 -5.81 4.35
C GLY A 429 -8.29 -6.53 4.83
N THR A 430 -7.12 -5.89 4.74
CA THR A 430 -5.87 -6.48 5.26
C THR A 430 -5.81 -6.54 6.79
N GLN A 431 -6.41 -5.58 7.51
CA GLN A 431 -6.56 -5.64 8.96
C GLN A 431 -7.52 -6.76 9.37
N ILE A 432 -8.65 -6.86 8.66
CA ILE A 432 -9.67 -7.89 8.89
C ILE A 432 -9.07 -9.28 8.66
N ALA A 433 -8.38 -9.48 7.54
CA ALA A 433 -7.72 -10.75 7.26
C ALA A 433 -6.64 -11.08 8.28
N ALA A 434 -5.80 -10.12 8.69
CA ALA A 434 -4.77 -10.36 9.69
C ALA A 434 -5.35 -10.76 11.06
N ALA A 435 -6.48 -10.16 11.45
CA ALA A 435 -7.20 -10.58 12.66
C ALA A 435 -7.82 -11.97 12.52
N ASN A 436 -8.37 -12.31 11.34
CA ASN A 436 -8.98 -13.61 11.08
C ASN A 436 -7.96 -14.75 10.98
N PHE A 437 -6.78 -14.50 10.43
CA PHE A 437 -5.71 -15.49 10.35
C PHE A 437 -5.03 -15.74 11.70
N ASP A 438 -5.11 -14.79 12.65
CA ASP A 438 -4.53 -14.95 13.97
C ASP A 438 -5.40 -15.79 14.90
N LEU A 439 -5.22 -17.12 14.85
CA LEU A 439 -5.99 -18.05 15.69
C LEU A 439 -5.68 -17.90 17.20
N SER A 440 -4.53 -17.32 17.56
CA SER A 440 -4.21 -17.05 18.97
C SER A 440 -5.02 -15.88 19.54
N GLY A 441 -5.70 -15.10 18.69
CA GLY A 441 -6.55 -13.98 19.10
C GLY A 441 -5.76 -12.78 19.64
N THR A 442 -4.46 -12.73 19.36
CA THR A 442 -3.58 -11.63 19.82
C THR A 442 -3.76 -10.35 19.00
N THR A 443 -4.22 -10.50 17.76
CA THR A 443 -4.54 -9.46 16.78
C THR A 443 -6.05 -9.21 16.78
N LYS A 444 -6.47 -7.98 17.05
CA LYS A 444 -7.87 -7.61 17.28
C LYS A 444 -8.25 -6.39 16.47
N LEU A 445 -9.47 -6.38 15.95
CA LEU A 445 -10.09 -5.21 15.30
C LEU A 445 -10.69 -4.21 16.28
N GLY A 446 -10.72 -4.53 17.58
CA GLY A 446 -11.24 -3.64 18.61
C GLY A 446 -12.75 -3.43 18.51
N SER A 447 -13.27 -2.56 19.38
CA SER A 447 -14.66 -2.10 19.43
C SER A 447 -14.78 -0.58 19.27
N LYS A 448 -13.65 0.13 19.41
CA LYS A 448 -13.49 1.57 19.37
C LYS A 448 -12.49 1.92 18.26
N LEU A 449 -12.35 3.22 18.00
CA LEU A 449 -11.40 3.72 17.00
C LEU A 449 -9.94 3.35 17.30
N PHE A 450 -9.56 3.29 18.58
CA PHE A 450 -8.15 3.20 19.00
C PHE A 450 -7.78 1.91 19.73
N ASP A 451 -8.73 1.00 19.99
CA ASP A 451 -8.51 -0.22 20.78
C ASP A 451 -8.15 -1.46 19.90
N HIS A 452 -7.90 -1.24 18.61
CA HIS A 452 -7.46 -2.29 17.69
C HIS A 452 -5.93 -2.42 17.64
N SER A 453 -5.43 -3.63 17.37
CA SER A 453 -4.00 -3.97 17.45
C SER A 453 -3.11 -3.16 16.49
N PHE A 454 -3.68 -2.62 15.40
CA PHE A 454 -2.96 -1.86 14.39
C PHE A 454 -2.76 -0.37 14.74
N PHE A 455 -3.55 0.19 15.66
CA PHE A 455 -3.61 1.64 15.87
C PHE A 455 -2.26 2.22 16.31
N VAL A 456 -1.67 1.63 17.36
CA VAL A 456 -0.38 2.09 17.90
C VAL A 456 0.77 1.84 16.91
N PRO A 457 0.95 0.64 16.31
CA PRO A 457 1.95 0.43 15.26
C PRO A 457 1.81 1.42 14.08
N MET A 458 0.58 1.73 13.68
CA MET A 458 0.30 2.71 12.64
C MET A 458 0.76 4.11 13.00
N LEU A 459 0.45 4.59 14.19
CA LEU A 459 0.88 5.92 14.63
C LEU A 459 2.40 6.01 14.74
N ILE A 460 3.05 5.02 15.35
CA ILE A 460 4.51 4.96 15.47
C ILE A 460 5.16 5.04 14.09
N MET A 461 4.73 4.17 13.17
CA MET A 461 5.30 4.12 11.82
C MET A 461 5.05 5.41 11.06
N SER A 462 3.85 5.99 11.18
CA SER A 462 3.48 7.21 10.46
C SER A 462 4.33 8.38 10.94
N VAL A 463 4.44 8.58 12.26
CA VAL A 463 5.22 9.68 12.84
C VAL A 463 6.70 9.56 12.48
N ILE A 464 7.28 8.37 12.59
CA ILE A 464 8.71 8.17 12.26
C ILE A 464 8.94 8.38 10.77
N THR A 465 8.10 7.83 9.91
CA THR A 465 8.22 7.96 8.45
C THR A 465 8.03 9.42 8.02
N ILE A 466 7.08 10.14 8.61
CA ILE A 466 6.87 11.59 8.38
C ILE A 466 8.13 12.36 8.77
N ALA A 467 8.66 12.13 9.98
CA ALA A 467 9.81 12.88 10.48
C ALA A 467 11.07 12.62 9.64
N VAL A 468 11.37 11.35 9.34
CA VAL A 468 12.54 10.96 8.54
C VAL A 468 12.37 11.43 7.09
N GLY A 469 11.19 11.24 6.50
CA GLY A 469 10.91 11.69 5.14
C GLY A 469 11.02 13.20 5.01
N ALA A 470 10.42 13.96 5.93
CA ALA A 470 10.50 15.42 5.92
C ALA A 470 11.94 15.92 6.10
N LEU A 471 12.75 15.22 6.90
CA LEU A 471 14.17 15.52 7.05
C LEU A 471 14.93 15.28 5.75
N ILE A 472 14.80 14.10 5.15
CA ILE A 472 15.47 13.78 3.87
C ILE A 472 15.05 14.76 2.79
N GLY A 473 13.75 14.96 2.65
CA GLY A 473 13.15 15.85 1.66
C GLY A 473 13.37 17.34 1.90
N GLY A 474 13.77 17.77 3.10
CA GLY A 474 14.13 19.17 3.35
C GLY A 474 15.63 19.45 3.28
N VAL A 475 16.47 18.41 3.35
CA VAL A 475 17.93 18.53 3.32
C VAL A 475 18.49 18.30 1.91
N PHE A 476 17.90 17.38 1.15
CA PHE A 476 18.47 16.92 -0.12
C PHE A 476 17.66 17.32 -1.37
N PHE A 477 16.43 17.77 -1.20
CA PHE A 477 15.46 18.08 -2.26
C PHE A 477 14.64 19.31 -1.86
#